data_AF-A0A644WL86-F1
#
_entry.id   AF-A0A644WL86-F1
#
_cell.length_a   1.000
_cell.length_b   1.000
_cell.length_c   1.000
_cell.angle_alpha   90.00
_cell.angle_beta   90.00
_cell.angle_gamma   90.00
#
_symmetry.space_group_name_H-M   'P 1'
#
loop_
_entity.id
_entity.type
_entity.pdbx_description
1 polymer ?
#
loop_
_entity_poly.entity_id
_entity_poly.type
_entity_poly.pdbx_seq_one_letter_code
_entity_poly.pdbx_strand_id
1 'polypeptide(L)'
;MTNSLKKKFTTIYITLVVIIIIVGIVSTINMYKIKTSTDIFIGNNYKSINTINNMTNCIYNQDKAILIYLQGNKEEALNLFHVNDDEFYKWFYIEKGNITEPGEIELIDTVNLQYIEFSKSFSSLQDYNNGQNHEELVKIYEKTITNDVVLINKSLQELKQLNEDAMFKKQQMLKANGN
;
A
#
# COMPACT_ATOMS: atom_id res chain seq x y z
N MET A 1 23.22 64.26 -28.72
CA MET A 1 23.52 62.91 -29.26
C MET A 1 23.59 61.81 -28.19
N THR A 2 23.90 62.12 -26.92
CA THR A 2 24.05 61.16 -25.80
C THR A 2 22.75 60.55 -25.29
N ASN A 3 21.61 61.23 -25.41
CA ASN A 3 20.30 60.75 -24.92
C ASN A 3 19.74 59.55 -25.71
N SER A 4 20.06 59.44 -27.01
CA SER A 4 19.61 58.33 -27.86
C SER A 4 20.35 57.03 -27.53
N LEU A 5 21.68 57.10 -27.32
CA LEU A 5 22.49 55.95 -26.90
C LEU A 5 22.11 55.47 -25.50
N LYS A 6 22.00 56.38 -24.52
CA LYS A 6 21.56 56.04 -23.16
C LYS A 6 20.19 55.36 -23.17
N LYS A 7 19.22 55.89 -23.92
CA LYS A 7 17.87 55.30 -24.04
C LYS A 7 17.88 53.89 -24.63
N LYS A 8 18.71 53.63 -25.66
CA LYS A 8 18.88 52.28 -26.24
C LYS A 8 19.45 51.29 -25.23
N PHE A 9 20.49 51.67 -24.49
CA PHE A 9 21.04 50.83 -23.43
C PHE A 9 20.02 50.59 -22.31
N THR A 10 19.31 51.63 -21.87
CA THR A 10 18.26 51.50 -20.85
C THR A 10 17.14 50.53 -21.29
N THR A 11 16.70 50.59 -22.55
CA THR A 11 15.70 49.64 -23.08
C THR A 11 16.19 48.20 -23.07
N ILE A 12 17.46 47.95 -23.41
CA ILE A 12 18.05 46.61 -23.36
C ILE A 12 18.10 46.08 -21.92
N TYR A 13 18.53 46.91 -20.96
CA TYR A 13 18.56 46.53 -19.54
C TYR A 13 17.17 46.23 -18.99
N ILE A 14 16.17 47.06 -19.29
CA ILE A 14 14.78 46.81 -18.86
C ILE A 14 14.27 45.49 -19.45
N THR A 15 14.55 45.22 -20.73
CA THR A 15 14.14 43.97 -21.39
C THR A 15 14.80 42.76 -20.72
N LEU A 16 16.09 42.84 -20.39
CA LEU A 16 16.79 41.79 -19.64
C LEU A 16 16.17 41.55 -18.26
N VAL A 17 15.84 42.61 -17.52
CA VAL A 17 15.18 42.51 -16.21
C VAL A 17 13.82 41.82 -16.34
N VAL A 18 13.02 42.19 -17.34
CA VAL A 18 11.72 41.56 -17.61
C VAL A 18 11.87 40.07 -17.93
N ILE A 19 12.86 39.69 -18.74
CA ILE A 19 13.14 38.28 -19.04
C ILE A 19 13.51 37.51 -17.76
N ILE A 20 14.37 38.06 -16.92
CA ILE A 20 14.76 37.43 -15.64
C ILE A 20 13.54 37.23 -14.73
N ILE A 21 12.66 38.21 -14.64
CA ILE A 21 11.42 38.11 -13.85
C ILE A 21 10.51 37.01 -14.40
N ILE A 22 10.32 36.94 -15.72
CA ILE A 22 9.49 35.91 -16.36
C ILE A 22 10.07 34.52 -16.10
N VAL A 23 11.38 34.34 -16.29
CA VAL A 23 12.06 33.07 -16.00
C VAL A 23 11.91 32.71 -14.53
N GLY A 24 12.09 33.66 -13.61
CA GLY A 24 11.92 33.43 -12.17
C GLY A 24 10.49 33.01 -11.79
N ILE A 25 9.47 33.61 -12.40
CA ILE A 25 8.07 33.25 -12.20
C ILE A 25 7.79 31.84 -12.75
N VAL A 26 8.22 31.54 -13.98
CA VAL A 26 8.03 30.22 -14.61
C VAL A 26 8.74 29.14 -13.81
N SER A 27 9.97 29.37 -13.38
CA SER A 27 10.75 28.46 -12.54
C SER A 27 10.06 28.20 -11.21
N THR A 28 9.58 29.26 -10.54
CA THR A 28 8.83 29.11 -9.27
C THR A 28 7.56 28.29 -9.46
N ILE A 29 6.78 28.57 -10.50
CA ILE A 29 5.53 27.83 -10.80
C ILE A 29 5.83 26.36 -11.09
N ASN A 30 6.84 26.06 -11.90
CA ASN A 30 7.22 24.68 -12.22
C ASN A 30 7.72 23.94 -10.97
N MET A 31 8.52 24.59 -10.12
CA MET A 31 9.02 24.00 -8.88
C MET A 31 7.87 23.66 -7.92
N TYR A 32 6.87 24.55 -7.77
CA TYR A 32 5.69 24.27 -6.95
C TYR A 32 4.84 23.13 -7.49
N LYS A 33 4.60 23.10 -8.82
CA LYS A 33 3.82 22.01 -9.45
C LYS A 33 4.47 20.63 -9.22
N ILE A 34 5.78 20.53 -9.35
CA ILE A 34 6.53 19.28 -9.12
C ILE A 34 6.45 18.85 -7.65
N LYS A 35 6.59 19.80 -6.71
CA LYS A 35 6.56 19.50 -5.28
C LYS A 35 5.21 18.95 -4.83
N THR A 36 4.11 19.62 -5.19
CA THR A 36 2.77 19.26 -4.72
C THR A 36 2.27 17.92 -5.25
N SER A 37 2.55 17.56 -6.51
CA SER A 37 2.18 16.24 -7.03
C SER A 37 3.00 15.14 -6.35
N THR A 38 4.29 15.37 -6.13
CA THR A 38 5.23 14.38 -5.60
C THR A 38 4.95 13.99 -4.14
N ASP A 39 4.69 14.97 -3.28
CA ASP A 39 4.42 14.73 -1.85
C ASP A 39 3.17 13.86 -1.66
N ILE A 40 2.15 14.04 -2.51
CA ILE A 40 0.92 13.24 -2.50
C ILE A 40 1.21 11.80 -2.94
N PHE A 41 1.97 11.59 -4.02
CA PHE A 41 2.24 10.24 -4.54
C PHE A 41 3.15 9.41 -3.63
N ILE A 42 4.20 10.00 -3.05
CA ILE A 42 5.05 9.28 -2.07
C ILE A 42 4.26 8.97 -0.80
N GLY A 43 3.42 9.91 -0.35
CA GLY A 43 2.50 9.70 0.77
C GLY A 43 1.55 8.53 0.54
N ASN A 44 1.00 8.40 -0.68
CA ASN A 44 0.09 7.30 -1.02
C ASN A 44 0.80 5.94 -1.02
N ASN A 45 1.98 5.80 -1.63
CA ASN A 45 2.71 4.53 -1.63
C ASN A 45 3.17 4.13 -0.21
N TYR A 46 3.57 5.09 0.61
CA TYR A 46 3.88 4.84 2.02
C TYR A 46 2.64 4.39 2.81
N LYS A 47 1.51 5.03 2.58
CA LYS A 47 0.21 4.64 3.16
C LYS A 47 -0.18 3.22 2.74
N SER A 48 0.03 2.84 1.48
CA SER A 48 -0.22 1.49 1.00
C SER A 48 0.67 0.47 1.70
N ILE A 49 1.98 0.69 1.78
CA ILE A 49 2.91 -0.20 2.50
C ILE A 49 2.47 -0.39 3.97
N ASN A 50 2.09 0.69 4.65
CA ASN A 50 1.60 0.60 6.03
C ASN A 50 0.28 -0.21 6.12
N THR A 51 -0.65 0.02 5.21
CA THR A 51 -1.93 -0.69 5.15
C THR A 51 -1.73 -2.18 4.91
N ILE A 52 -0.83 -2.55 3.99
CA ILE A 52 -0.47 -3.93 3.68
C ILE A 52 0.15 -4.62 4.89
N ASN A 53 1.09 -3.96 5.60
CA ASN A 53 1.68 -4.53 6.82
C ASN A 53 0.62 -4.81 7.90
N ASN A 54 -0.41 -3.95 8.01
CA ASN A 54 -1.50 -4.20 8.96
C ASN A 54 -2.36 -5.40 8.53
N MET A 55 -2.66 -5.56 7.24
CA MET A 55 -3.32 -6.76 6.73
C MET A 55 -2.50 -8.03 7.02
N THR A 56 -1.18 -8.01 6.78
CA THR A 56 -0.28 -9.12 7.11
C THR A 56 -0.33 -9.47 8.60
N ASN A 57 -0.35 -8.48 9.48
CA ASN A 57 -0.47 -8.70 10.93
C ASN A 57 -1.82 -9.32 11.31
N CYS A 58 -2.92 -8.92 10.66
CA CYS A 58 -4.23 -9.54 10.86
C CYS A 58 -4.20 -11.03 10.48
N ILE A 59 -3.62 -11.40 9.33
CA ILE A 59 -3.45 -12.80 8.92
C ILE A 59 -2.64 -13.58 9.96
N TYR A 60 -1.53 -13.03 10.44
CA TYR A 60 -0.71 -13.66 11.48
C TYR A 60 -1.51 -13.92 12.78
N ASN A 61 -2.30 -12.93 13.22
CA ASN A 61 -3.11 -13.07 14.43
C ASN A 61 -4.26 -14.06 14.24
N GLN A 62 -4.86 -14.13 13.06
CA GLN A 62 -5.91 -15.10 12.72
C GLN A 62 -5.34 -16.51 12.67
N ASP A 63 -4.16 -16.72 12.07
CA ASP A 63 -3.47 -18.01 12.08
C ASP A 63 -3.17 -18.47 13.52
N LYS A 64 -2.64 -17.57 14.35
CA LYS A 64 -2.48 -17.80 15.79
C LYS A 64 -3.80 -18.14 16.49
N ALA A 65 -4.89 -17.46 16.15
CA ALA A 65 -6.20 -17.75 16.70
C ALA A 65 -6.65 -19.19 16.39
N ILE A 66 -6.41 -19.67 15.17
CA ILE A 66 -6.72 -21.05 14.78
C ILE A 66 -5.89 -22.05 15.59
N LEU A 67 -4.61 -21.75 15.85
CA LEU A 67 -3.79 -22.59 16.75
C LEU A 67 -4.34 -22.64 18.19
N ILE A 68 -4.77 -21.50 18.73
CA ILE A 68 -5.43 -21.44 20.05
C ILE A 68 -6.74 -22.23 20.04
N TYR A 69 -7.49 -22.18 18.94
CA TYR A 69 -8.72 -22.94 18.76
C TYR A 69 -8.45 -24.44 18.83
N LEU A 70 -7.40 -24.92 18.15
CA LEU A 70 -6.99 -26.33 18.16
C LEU A 70 -6.58 -26.79 19.57
N GLN A 71 -5.99 -25.92 20.38
CA GLN A 71 -5.66 -26.21 21.79
C GLN A 71 -6.89 -26.32 22.71
N GLY A 72 -8.09 -26.06 22.20
CA GLY A 72 -9.35 -26.19 22.92
C GLY A 72 -9.87 -24.88 23.54
N ASN A 73 -9.12 -23.79 23.44
CA ASN A 73 -9.54 -22.48 23.94
C ASN A 73 -10.36 -21.73 22.87
N LYS A 74 -11.58 -22.22 22.64
CA LYS A 74 -12.43 -21.78 21.53
C LYS A 74 -12.87 -20.32 21.65
N GLU A 75 -13.30 -19.87 22.83
CA GLU A 75 -13.83 -18.51 23.00
C GLU A 75 -12.76 -17.45 22.72
N GLU A 76 -11.57 -17.60 23.30
CA GLU A 76 -10.45 -16.69 23.06
C GLU A 76 -10.06 -16.67 21.58
N ALA A 77 -9.96 -17.85 20.97
CA ALA A 77 -9.64 -17.98 19.55
C ALA A 77 -10.66 -17.27 18.65
N LEU A 78 -11.96 -17.50 18.87
CA LEU A 78 -13.00 -16.88 18.04
C LEU A 78 -13.00 -15.36 18.19
N ASN A 79 -12.88 -14.85 19.42
CA ASN A 79 -12.77 -13.42 19.64
C ASN A 79 -11.54 -12.83 18.92
N LEU A 80 -10.37 -13.46 19.05
CA LEU A 80 -9.16 -13.00 18.38
C LEU A 80 -9.31 -13.05 16.85
N PHE A 81 -9.90 -14.11 16.31
CA PHE A 81 -10.12 -14.27 14.88
C PHE A 81 -11.06 -13.18 14.33
N HIS A 82 -12.21 -12.95 14.97
CA HIS A 82 -13.21 -11.97 14.52
C HIS A 82 -12.72 -10.52 14.62
N VAL A 83 -12.02 -10.16 15.71
CA VAL A 83 -11.42 -8.82 15.83
C VAL A 83 -10.44 -8.55 14.69
N ASN A 84 -9.66 -9.56 14.28
CA ASN A 84 -8.73 -9.41 13.17
C ASN A 84 -9.39 -9.54 11.80
N ASP A 85 -10.57 -10.14 11.69
CA ASP A 85 -11.40 -10.15 10.48
C ASP A 85 -11.91 -8.75 10.15
N ASP A 86 -12.49 -8.07 11.15
CA ASP A 86 -12.93 -6.68 11.03
C ASP A 86 -11.75 -5.75 10.71
N GLU A 87 -10.63 -5.90 11.42
CA GLU A 87 -9.45 -5.08 11.21
C GLU A 87 -8.81 -5.34 9.82
N PHE A 88 -8.80 -6.58 9.35
CA PHE A 88 -8.33 -6.91 8.00
C PHE A 88 -9.16 -6.16 6.95
N TYR A 89 -10.49 -6.25 7.00
CA TYR A 89 -11.36 -5.60 6.02
C TYR A 89 -11.26 -4.07 6.08
N LYS A 90 -11.10 -3.50 7.27
CA LYS A 90 -10.82 -2.06 7.41
C LYS A 90 -9.59 -1.65 6.61
N TRP A 91 -8.47 -2.37 6.75
CA TRP A 91 -7.26 -2.07 5.99
C TRP A 91 -7.41 -2.38 4.51
N PHE A 92 -8.06 -3.49 4.16
CA PHE A 92 -8.38 -3.83 2.77
C PHE A 92 -9.12 -2.70 2.04
N TYR A 93 -10.17 -2.12 2.65
CA TYR A 93 -10.90 -1.02 2.02
C TYR A 93 -10.09 0.29 1.95
N ILE A 94 -9.18 0.51 2.90
CA ILE A 94 -8.23 1.63 2.84
C ILE A 94 -7.29 1.46 1.64
N GLU A 95 -6.77 0.25 1.40
CA GLU A 95 -5.89 -0.08 0.28
C GLU A 95 -6.63 0.03 -1.05
N LYS A 96 -7.83 -0.57 -1.12
CA LYS A 96 -8.68 -0.52 -2.32
C LYS A 96 -9.11 0.89 -2.70
N GLY A 97 -9.18 1.80 -1.72
CA GLY A 97 -9.40 3.23 -1.94
C GLY A 97 -8.14 4.04 -2.27
N ASN A 98 -6.96 3.41 -2.25
CA ASN A 98 -5.65 4.03 -2.42
C ASN A 98 -4.84 3.43 -3.59
N ILE A 99 -5.52 2.88 -4.60
CA ILE A 99 -4.86 2.36 -5.81
C ILE A 99 -4.14 3.50 -6.55
N THR A 100 -2.83 3.39 -6.71
CA THR A 100 -1.96 4.37 -7.37
C THR A 100 -1.14 3.80 -8.50
N GLU A 101 -0.86 2.49 -8.51
CA GLU A 101 0.02 1.85 -9.50
C GLU A 101 -0.71 0.81 -10.38
N PRO A 102 -0.30 0.66 -11.65
CA PRO A 102 -0.80 -0.43 -12.50
C PRO A 102 -0.48 -1.80 -11.90
N GLY A 103 -1.46 -2.71 -11.87
CA GLY A 103 -1.31 -4.05 -11.29
C GLY A 103 -1.79 -4.17 -9.84
N GLU A 104 -2.00 -3.06 -9.12
CA GLU A 104 -2.43 -3.12 -7.72
C GLU A 104 -3.87 -3.61 -7.57
N ILE A 105 -4.75 -3.24 -8.50
CA ILE A 105 -6.17 -3.64 -8.42
C ILE A 105 -6.33 -5.16 -8.59
N GLU A 106 -5.55 -5.77 -9.47
CA GLU A 106 -5.54 -7.21 -9.68
C GLU A 106 -4.97 -7.95 -8.45
N LEU A 107 -3.91 -7.41 -7.84
CA LEU A 107 -3.31 -7.97 -6.64
C LEU A 107 -4.24 -7.84 -5.41
N ILE A 108 -4.87 -6.69 -5.18
CA ILE A 108 -5.77 -6.50 -4.03
C ILE A 108 -7.03 -7.36 -4.18
N ASP A 109 -7.57 -7.52 -5.39
CA ASP A 109 -8.70 -8.41 -5.62
C ASP A 109 -8.30 -9.88 -5.44
N THR A 110 -7.07 -10.26 -5.81
CA THR A 110 -6.52 -11.60 -5.52
C THR A 110 -6.39 -11.84 -4.02
N VAL A 111 -5.87 -10.86 -3.27
CA VAL A 111 -5.80 -10.91 -1.80
C VAL A 111 -7.20 -11.14 -1.21
N ASN A 112 -8.22 -10.42 -1.70
CA ASN A 112 -9.60 -10.59 -1.21
C ASN A 112 -10.15 -12.00 -1.47
N LEU A 113 -9.93 -12.54 -2.67
CA LEU A 113 -10.38 -13.89 -3.01
C LEU A 113 -9.71 -14.94 -2.11
N GLN A 114 -8.39 -14.83 -1.93
CA GLN A 114 -7.64 -15.74 -1.06
C GLN A 114 -8.08 -15.61 0.40
N TYR A 115 -8.36 -14.39 0.87
CA TYR A 115 -8.86 -14.14 2.21
C TYR A 115 -10.22 -14.79 2.47
N ILE A 116 -11.14 -14.68 1.50
CA ILE A 116 -12.44 -15.35 1.57
C ILE A 116 -12.27 -16.87 1.67
N GLU A 117 -11.36 -17.46 0.89
CA GLU A 117 -11.09 -18.90 0.97
C GLU A 117 -10.48 -19.30 2.32
N PHE A 118 -9.53 -18.53 2.86
CA PHE A 118 -8.99 -18.73 4.21
C PHE A 118 -10.09 -18.74 5.29
N SER A 119 -10.97 -17.74 5.29
CA SER A 119 -12.07 -17.65 6.25
C SER A 119 -13.08 -18.81 6.09
N LYS A 120 -13.31 -19.28 4.86
CA LYS A 120 -14.12 -20.49 4.60
C LYS A 120 -13.44 -21.76 5.10
N SER A 121 -12.12 -21.90 4.92
CA SER A 121 -11.35 -23.04 5.43
C SER A 121 -11.43 -23.13 6.94
N PHE A 122 -11.32 -22.00 7.66
CA PHE A 122 -11.51 -21.99 9.11
C PHE A 122 -12.96 -22.33 9.51
N SER A 123 -13.96 -21.73 8.85
CA SER A 123 -15.37 -22.06 9.08
C SER A 123 -15.64 -23.56 8.91
N SER A 124 -15.09 -24.17 7.86
CA SER A 124 -15.21 -25.61 7.59
C SER A 124 -14.54 -26.46 8.67
N LEU A 125 -13.39 -26.02 9.20
CA LEU A 125 -12.72 -26.67 10.33
C LEU A 125 -13.58 -26.60 11.60
N GLN A 126 -14.24 -25.47 11.86
CA GLN A 126 -15.14 -25.30 13.00
C GLN A 126 -16.35 -26.25 12.90
N ASP A 127 -16.97 -26.37 11.72
CA ASP A 127 -18.10 -27.27 11.48
C ASP A 127 -17.71 -28.75 11.66
N TYR A 128 -16.48 -29.11 11.26
CA TYR A 128 -15.93 -30.45 11.44
C TYR A 128 -15.65 -30.80 12.91
N ASN A 129 -15.46 -29.81 13.79
CA ASN A 129 -15.14 -29.98 15.21
C ASN A 129 -16.34 -30.50 16.07
N ASN A 130 -17.43 -30.95 15.45
CA ASN A 130 -18.57 -31.58 16.11
C ASN A 130 -18.29 -33.05 16.49
N GLY A 131 -17.30 -33.27 17.38
CA GLY A 131 -17.01 -34.57 18.01
C GLY A 131 -15.96 -35.45 17.33
N GLN A 132 -15.18 -34.89 16.38
CA GLN A 132 -14.12 -35.59 15.63
C GLN A 132 -12.77 -35.62 16.37
N ASN A 133 -11.84 -36.46 15.88
CA ASN A 133 -10.50 -36.62 16.47
C ASN A 133 -9.64 -35.37 16.26
N HIS A 134 -8.98 -34.89 17.32
CA HIS A 134 -8.06 -33.75 17.29
C HIS A 134 -6.96 -33.88 16.22
N GLU A 135 -6.47 -35.10 15.95
CA GLU A 135 -5.45 -35.34 14.92
C GLU A 135 -5.94 -34.98 13.50
N GLU A 136 -7.23 -35.16 13.20
CA GLU A 136 -7.79 -34.81 11.90
C GLU A 136 -7.93 -33.30 11.72
N LEU A 137 -8.31 -32.58 12.79
CA LEU A 137 -8.37 -31.12 12.79
C LEU A 137 -6.99 -30.50 12.54
N VAL A 138 -5.94 -31.04 13.15
CA VAL A 138 -4.55 -30.62 12.92
C VAL A 138 -4.15 -30.87 11.46
N LYS A 139 -4.51 -32.02 10.88
CA LYS A 139 -4.23 -32.31 9.46
C LYS A 139 -4.94 -31.34 8.51
N ILE A 140 -6.18 -30.95 8.81
CA ILE A 140 -6.91 -29.95 8.01
C ILE A 140 -6.19 -28.61 8.06
N TYR A 141 -5.78 -28.17 9.25
CA TYR A 141 -5.00 -26.95 9.44
C TYR A 141 -3.69 -26.97 8.64
N GLU A 142 -2.85 -27.98 8.83
CA GLU A 142 -1.53 -28.09 8.18
C GLU A 142 -1.61 -28.15 6.65
N LYS A 143 -2.64 -28.83 6.10
CA LYS A 143 -2.76 -29.05 4.65
C LYS A 143 -3.56 -27.99 3.91
N THR A 144 -4.49 -27.33 4.58
CA THR A 144 -5.44 -26.41 3.93
C THR A 144 -5.16 -24.99 4.38
N ILE A 145 -5.35 -24.72 5.67
CA ILE A 145 -5.29 -23.36 6.22
C ILE A 145 -3.87 -22.79 6.11
N THR A 146 -2.83 -23.57 6.39
CA THR A 146 -1.44 -23.12 6.21
C THR A 146 -1.14 -22.76 4.76
N ASN A 147 -1.70 -23.48 3.80
CA ASN A 147 -1.53 -23.14 2.38
C ASN A 147 -2.25 -21.84 2.03
N ASP A 148 -3.47 -21.63 2.55
CA ASP A 148 -4.21 -20.36 2.36
C ASP A 148 -3.41 -19.17 2.92
N VAL A 149 -2.85 -19.32 4.13
CA VAL A 149 -2.00 -18.30 4.78
C VAL A 149 -0.76 -17.99 3.94
N VAL A 150 -0.11 -19.01 3.38
CA VAL A 150 1.05 -18.81 2.49
C VAL A 150 0.67 -18.06 1.22
N LEU A 151 -0.46 -18.40 0.61
CA LEU A 151 -0.94 -17.75 -0.62
C LEU A 151 -1.28 -16.27 -0.38
N ILE A 152 -2.02 -15.96 0.68
CA ILE A 152 -2.37 -14.57 1.03
C ILE A 152 -1.11 -13.75 1.30
N ASN A 153 -0.19 -14.27 2.12
CA ASN A 153 1.04 -13.56 2.45
C ASN A 153 1.93 -13.33 1.23
N LYS A 154 1.95 -14.26 0.28
CA LYS A 154 2.66 -14.08 -0.98
C LYS A 154 2.07 -12.90 -1.77
N SER A 155 0.75 -12.86 -1.94
CA SER A 155 0.07 -11.77 -2.67
C SER A 155 0.23 -10.42 -1.97
N LEU A 156 0.14 -10.38 -0.63
CA LEU A 156 0.41 -9.16 0.16
C LEU A 156 1.85 -8.69 -0.02
N GLN A 157 2.82 -9.61 -0.06
CA GLN A 157 4.23 -9.28 -0.29
C GLN A 157 4.46 -8.74 -1.71
N GLU A 158 3.81 -9.33 -2.72
CA GLU A 158 3.85 -8.83 -4.10
C GLU A 158 3.25 -7.42 -4.22
N LEU A 159 2.11 -7.18 -3.56
CA LEU A 159 1.47 -5.85 -3.52
C LEU A 159 2.36 -4.81 -2.82
N LYS A 160 3.03 -5.21 -1.72
CA LYS A 160 3.98 -4.36 -1.01
C LYS A 160 5.18 -4.02 -1.89
N GLN A 161 5.75 -5.02 -2.56
CA GLN A 161 6.90 -4.83 -3.44
C GLN A 161 6.56 -3.91 -4.62
N LEU A 162 5.37 -4.04 -5.20
CA LEU A 162 4.89 -3.13 -6.26
C LEU A 162 4.90 -1.67 -5.78
N ASN A 163 4.39 -1.42 -4.58
CA ASN A 163 4.36 -0.09 -3.96
C ASN A 163 5.76 0.45 -3.63
N GLU A 164 6.64 -0.39 -3.10
CA GLU A 164 8.04 -0.06 -2.80
C GLU A 164 8.81 0.28 -4.08
N ASP A 165 8.71 -0.54 -5.12
CA ASP A 165 9.37 -0.32 -6.41
C ASP A 165 8.89 0.97 -7.07
N ALA A 166 7.59 1.25 -7.02
CA ALA A 166 7.04 2.50 -7.50
C ALA A 166 7.56 3.71 -6.72
N MET A 167 7.66 3.60 -5.39
CA MET A 167 8.24 4.64 -4.55
C MET A 167 9.71 4.88 -4.92
N PHE A 168 10.53 3.84 -5.09
CA PHE A 168 11.93 3.97 -5.48
C PHE A 168 12.11 4.57 -6.88
N LYS A 169 11.31 4.14 -7.86
CA LYS A 169 11.32 4.72 -9.22
C LYS A 169 11.01 6.21 -9.18
N LYS A 170 9.97 6.63 -8.44
CA LYS A 170 9.62 8.04 -8.26
C LYS A 170 10.77 8.82 -7.61
N GLN A 171 11.40 8.29 -6.55
CA GLN A 171 12.55 8.93 -5.91
C GLN A 171 13.74 9.13 -6.86
N GLN A 172 14.03 8.17 -7.74
CA GLN A 172 15.11 8.30 -8.72
C GLN A 172 14.81 9.39 -9.76
N MET A 173 13.58 9.44 -10.28
CA MET A 173 13.16 10.48 -11.24
C MET A 173 13.30 11.89 -10.67
N LEU A 174 12.97 12.07 -9.38
CA LEU A 174 13.10 13.37 -8.71
C LEU A 174 14.55 13.81 -8.60
N LYS A 175 15.46 12.89 -8.28
CA LYS A 175 16.90 13.17 -8.21
C LYS A 175 17.48 13.49 -9.59
N ALA A 176 16.99 12.84 -10.64
CA ALA A 176 17.43 13.10 -12.01
C ALA A 176 16.94 14.45 -12.56
N ASN A 177 15.72 14.87 -12.23
CA ASN A 177 15.13 16.14 -12.68
C ASN A 177 15.50 17.35 -11.81
N GLY A 178 16.11 17.10 -10.63
CA GLY A 178 16.59 18.13 -9.71
C GLY A 178 18.06 18.54 -9.93
N ASN A 179 18.76 17.92 -10.89
CA ASN A 179 20.13 18.23 -11.29
C ASN A 179 20.17 18.94 -12.65
#